data_AF-A0A1Y1SZF1-F1
#
_entry.id   AF-A0A1Y1SZF1-F1
#
_cell.length_a   1.000
_cell.length_b   1.000
_cell.length_c   1.000
_cell.angle_alpha   90.00
_cell.angle_beta   90.00
_cell.angle_gamma   90.00
#
_symmetry.space_group_name_H-M   'P 1'
#
loop_
_entity.id
_entity.type
_entity.pdbx_description
1 polymer ?
#
loop_
_entity_poly.entity_id
_entity_poly.type
_entity_poly.pdbx_seq_one_letter_code
_entity_poly.pdbx_strand_id
1 'polypeptide(L)'
;MSRTKAELLARCEELGIDTSSLANNDEREAAIKAKEAELAAKVEAEKKSDKTDTNSEESDTKTAENDTKSTEAVTESKEPEASKEKTETPEQPNEGGEAPKELQTSNEDPAKTKEGSQDQTQEEKKPDHYEDDRGRKWKFKANAPKKLRIDGHPMSQEEILATEEVISELVLGNCSFLTQIIE
;
A
#
# COMPACT_ATOMS: atom_id res chain seq x y z
N MET A 1 14.11 0.06 -8.91
CA MET A 1 12.77 -0.40 -9.30
C MET A 1 12.26 -1.21 -8.15
N SER A 2 11.18 -0.79 -7.51
CA SER A 2 10.54 -1.57 -6.45
C SER A 2 9.91 -2.80 -7.09
N ARG A 3 10.08 -3.96 -6.45
CA ARG A 3 9.48 -5.22 -6.93
C ARG A 3 7.96 -5.14 -6.81
N THR A 4 7.24 -5.76 -7.73
CA THR A 4 5.79 -5.83 -7.66
C THR A 4 5.35 -6.76 -6.52
N LYS A 5 4.16 -6.55 -5.96
CA LYS A 5 3.59 -7.39 -4.88
C LYS A 5 3.59 -8.88 -5.26
N ALA A 6 3.28 -9.20 -6.52
CA ALA A 6 3.29 -10.56 -7.04
C ALA A 6 4.68 -11.19 -7.01
N GLU A 7 5.72 -10.45 -7.41
CA GLU A 7 7.10 -10.92 -7.33
C GLU A 7 7.54 -11.17 -5.88
N LEU A 8 7.11 -10.33 -4.94
CA LEU A 8 7.44 -10.49 -3.52
C LEU A 8 6.76 -11.71 -2.91
N LEU A 9 5.48 -11.94 -3.22
CA LEU A 9 4.74 -13.11 -2.72
C LEU A 9 5.33 -14.42 -3.26
N ALA A 10 5.62 -14.48 -4.56
CA ALA A 10 6.27 -15.64 -5.18
C ALA A 10 7.63 -15.94 -4.54
N ARG A 11 8.42 -14.90 -4.25
CA ARG A 11 9.73 -15.04 -3.62
C ARG A 11 9.65 -15.48 -2.16
N CYS A 12 8.66 -14.99 -1.42
CA CYS A 12 8.39 -15.46 -0.06
C CYS A 12 8.00 -16.93 -0.04
N GLU A 13 7.15 -17.39 -0.96
CA GLU A 13 6.76 -18.79 -1.10
C GLU A 13 7.97 -19.68 -1.43
N GLU A 14 8.82 -19.25 -2.36
CA GLU A 14 10.06 -19.95 -2.73
C GLU A 14 11.03 -20.13 -1.54
N LEU A 15 11.05 -19.15 -0.63
CA LEU A 15 11.87 -19.15 0.58
C LEU A 15 11.17 -19.77 1.81
N GLY A 16 9.92 -20.20 1.68
CA GLY A 16 9.12 -20.76 2.77
C GLY A 16 8.78 -19.76 3.88
N ILE A 17 8.65 -18.48 3.52
CA ILE A 17 8.28 -17.39 4.44
C ILE A 17 6.76 -17.31 4.52
N ASP A 18 6.19 -17.40 5.72
CA ASP A 18 4.77 -17.14 5.93
C ASP A 18 4.45 -15.66 5.66
N THR A 19 3.66 -15.42 4.63
CA THR A 19 3.24 -14.05 4.25
C THR A 19 1.94 -13.64 4.91
N SER A 20 1.25 -14.55 5.60
CA SER A 20 0.00 -14.29 6.34
C SER A 20 0.18 -13.21 7.41
N SER A 21 1.40 -13.09 7.93
CA SER A 21 1.80 -12.12 8.96
C SER A 21 2.34 -10.80 8.39
N LEU A 22 2.52 -10.68 7.07
CA LEU A 22 3.18 -9.55 6.40
C LEU A 22 2.16 -8.78 5.55
N ALA A 23 1.72 -7.63 6.04
CA ALA A 23 0.69 -6.82 5.39
C ALA A 23 1.28 -6.02 4.21
N ASN A 24 2.46 -5.45 4.39
CA ASN A 24 3.04 -4.47 3.47
C ASN A 24 4.14 -5.06 2.57
N ASN A 25 4.40 -4.41 1.43
CA ASN A 25 5.46 -4.82 0.51
C ASN A 25 6.86 -4.64 1.12
N ASP A 26 7.08 -3.58 1.90
CA ASP A 26 8.33 -3.37 2.63
C ASP A 26 8.64 -4.51 3.61
N GLU A 27 7.62 -5.04 4.30
CA GLU A 27 7.78 -6.16 5.23
C GLU A 27 8.12 -7.45 4.49
N ARG A 28 7.50 -7.68 3.32
CA ARG A 28 7.83 -8.81 2.44
C ARG A 28 9.27 -8.69 1.90
N GLU A 29 9.68 -7.51 1.44
CA GLU A 29 11.06 -7.27 0.99
C GLU A 29 12.08 -7.46 2.12
N ALA A 30 11.80 -6.95 3.32
CA ALA A 30 12.65 -7.12 4.47
C ALA A 30 12.78 -8.59 4.87
N ALA A 31 11.68 -9.35 4.86
CA ALA A 31 11.67 -10.79 5.16
C ALA A 31 12.45 -11.61 4.13
N ILE A 32 12.25 -11.35 2.84
CA ILE A 32 13.02 -11.97 1.75
C ILE A 32 14.52 -11.71 1.95
N LYS A 33 14.89 -10.45 2.17
CA LYS A 33 16.30 -10.06 2.35
C LYS A 33 16.92 -10.71 3.58
N ALA A 34 16.18 -10.81 4.69
CA ALA A 34 16.62 -11.49 5.89
C ALA A 34 16.87 -12.98 5.65
N LYS A 35 15.95 -13.67 4.93
CA LYS A 35 16.13 -15.09 4.63
C LYS A 35 17.22 -15.38 3.60
N GLU A 36 17.34 -14.56 2.56
CA GLU A 36 18.44 -14.68 1.59
C GLU A 36 19.80 -14.47 2.28
N ALA A 37 19.89 -13.53 3.23
CA ALA A 37 21.11 -13.34 4.02
C ALA A 37 21.42 -14.52 4.96
N GLU A 38 20.40 -15.11 5.59
CA GLU A 38 20.57 -16.31 6.43
C GLU A 38 21.06 -17.52 5.61
N LEU A 39 20.47 -17.75 4.44
CA LEU A 39 20.89 -18.81 3.52
C LEU A 39 22.32 -18.57 3.01
N ALA A 40 22.66 -17.34 2.64
CA ALA A 40 24.02 -16.99 2.23
C ALA A 40 25.05 -17.22 3.35
N ALA A 41 24.74 -16.85 4.58
CA ALA A 41 25.59 -17.10 5.74
C ALA A 41 25.77 -18.61 6.03
N LYS A 42 24.71 -19.40 5.84
CA LYS A 42 24.77 -20.86 6.01
C LYS A 42 25.64 -21.54 4.94
N VAL A 43 25.54 -21.09 3.69
CA VAL A 43 26.40 -21.57 2.59
C VAL A 43 27.87 -21.19 2.81
N GLU A 44 28.17 -19.99 3.34
CA GLU A 44 29.54 -19.60 3.73
C GLU A 44 30.07 -20.42 4.92
N ALA A 45 29.22 -20.78 5.89
CA ALA A 45 29.60 -21.63 7.01
C ALA A 45 29.93 -23.07 6.55
N GLU A 46 29.15 -23.65 5.63
CA GLU A 46 29.46 -24.98 5.07
C GLU A 46 30.75 -24.98 4.22
N LYS A 47 31.05 -23.87 3.55
CA LYS A 47 32.29 -23.74 2.76
C LYS A 47 33.57 -23.65 3.60
N LYS A 48 33.47 -23.38 4.90
CA LYS A 48 34.59 -23.42 5.85
C LYS A 48 34.73 -24.75 6.60
N SER A 49 33.79 -25.68 6.46
CA SER A 49 33.83 -26.98 7.15
C SER A 49 34.49 -28.11 6.34
N ASP A 50 34.79 -27.90 5.05
CA ASP A 50 35.43 -28.92 4.19
C ASP A 50 36.94 -28.67 4.01
N LYS A 51 37.63 -28.27 5.08
CA LYS A 51 39.11 -28.27 5.08
C LYS A 51 39.75 -28.31 6.46
N THR A 52 39.51 -29.36 7.24
CA THR A 52 40.46 -29.80 8.27
C THR A 52 40.18 -31.24 8.70
N ASP A 53 40.65 -32.19 7.88
CA ASP A 53 41.54 -33.24 8.36
C ASP A 53 42.95 -32.61 8.26
N THR A 54 43.84 -32.59 9.25
CA THR A 54 44.05 -33.36 10.48
C THR A 54 44.98 -32.50 11.36
N ASN A 55 45.06 -32.78 12.67
CA ASN A 55 46.02 -32.25 13.68
C ASN A 55 45.57 -30.97 14.40
N SER A 56 45.72 -30.76 15.71
CA SER A 56 45.87 -31.55 16.93
C SER A 56 45.79 -30.51 18.05
N GLU A 57 45.33 -30.95 19.21
CA GLU A 57 45.62 -30.40 20.54
C GLU A 57 44.90 -29.12 21.02
N GLU A 58 44.14 -29.34 22.11
CA GLU A 58 43.90 -28.48 23.28
C GLU A 58 43.80 -26.95 23.09
N SER A 59 42.66 -26.39 23.51
CA SER A 59 42.63 -25.59 24.74
C SER A 59 41.22 -25.15 25.13
N ASP A 60 40.85 -25.57 26.33
CA ASP A 60 39.92 -24.96 27.28
C ASP A 60 40.00 -23.41 27.28
N THR A 61 38.87 -22.69 27.27
CA THR A 61 38.62 -21.55 28.19
C THR A 61 37.24 -20.88 28.03
N LYS A 62 36.46 -20.96 29.13
CA LYS A 62 35.75 -19.87 29.84
C LYS A 62 34.85 -18.86 29.10
N THR A 63 33.56 -18.96 29.43
CA THR A 63 32.72 -17.95 30.12
C THR A 63 32.99 -16.46 29.87
N ALA A 64 31.97 -15.75 29.38
CA ALA A 64 31.64 -14.40 29.87
C ALA A 64 30.18 -14.05 29.60
N GLU A 65 29.40 -13.99 30.67
CA GLU A 65 28.18 -13.17 30.79
C GLU A 65 28.52 -11.71 30.45
N ASN A 66 27.65 -11.02 29.71
CA ASN A 66 27.64 -9.57 29.77
C ASN A 66 26.20 -9.06 29.82
N ASP A 67 25.79 -8.84 31.07
CA ASP A 67 24.73 -7.97 31.51
C ASP A 67 25.11 -6.51 31.19
N THR A 68 24.28 -5.79 30.43
CA THR A 68 24.39 -4.33 30.37
C THR A 68 23.03 -3.67 30.26
N LYS A 69 22.43 -3.45 31.44
CA LYS A 69 22.11 -2.13 31.98
C LYS A 69 21.41 -1.10 31.07
N SER A 70 20.12 -0.87 31.40
CA SER A 70 19.42 0.41 31.58
C SER A 70 19.89 1.65 30.81
N THR A 71 18.95 2.29 30.10
CA THR A 71 18.76 3.74 30.23
C THR A 71 17.33 4.13 29.88
N GLU A 72 16.60 4.55 30.91
CA GLU A 72 15.37 5.33 30.82
C GLU A 72 15.68 6.70 30.19
N ALA A 73 14.82 7.16 29.27
CA ALA A 73 14.76 8.56 28.88
C ALA A 73 13.30 9.01 28.91
N VAL A 74 12.95 9.61 30.04
CA VAL A 74 11.82 10.52 30.23
C VAL A 74 12.00 11.72 29.30
N THR A 75 10.99 12.02 28.49
CA THR A 75 10.76 13.41 28.04
C THR A 75 9.27 13.72 28.09
N GLU A 76 8.94 14.37 29.19
CA GLU A 76 7.67 14.96 29.56
C GLU A 76 7.50 16.34 28.87
N SER A 77 6.24 16.65 28.54
CA SER A 77 5.63 17.97 28.32
C SER A 77 6.07 18.88 27.17
N LYS A 78 5.11 19.19 26.27
CA LYS A 78 4.43 20.51 26.27
C LYS A 78 3.20 20.56 25.35
N GLU A 79 2.03 20.72 25.97
CA GLU A 79 0.87 21.40 25.38
C GLU A 79 1.22 22.86 25.03
N PRO A 80 0.52 23.43 24.04
CA PRO A 80 -0.17 24.68 24.34
C PRO A 80 -1.66 24.63 24.00
N GLU A 81 -2.45 25.08 24.97
CA GLU A 81 -3.86 25.41 24.86
C GLU A 81 -4.14 26.54 23.84
N ALA A 82 -5.31 26.40 23.21
CA ALA A 82 -6.32 27.43 22.94
C ALA A 82 -5.91 28.79 22.33
N SER A 83 -6.50 29.09 21.16
CA SER A 83 -7.11 30.39 20.93
C SER A 83 -8.37 30.26 20.08
N LYS A 84 -9.48 30.66 20.69
CA LYS A 84 -10.77 30.98 20.07
C LYS A 84 -10.69 32.36 19.42
N GLU A 85 -11.11 32.50 18.16
CA GLU A 85 -11.77 33.72 17.66
C GLU A 85 -12.53 33.35 16.37
N LYS A 86 -13.85 33.14 16.42
CA LYS A 86 -14.97 34.09 16.27
C LYS A 86 -15.19 34.57 14.82
N THR A 87 -16.35 34.16 14.27
CA THR A 87 -17.24 34.86 13.32
C THR A 87 -16.65 35.52 12.08
N GLU A 88 -17.12 35.12 10.90
CA GLU A 88 -18.14 35.90 10.16
C GLU A 88 -18.72 35.10 8.98
N THR A 89 -20.04 34.98 9.00
CA THR A 89 -20.91 34.69 7.85
C THR A 89 -21.16 36.02 7.13
N PRO A 90 -21.20 36.04 5.81
CA PRO A 90 -22.38 36.64 5.19
C PRO A 90 -23.03 35.71 4.16
N GLU A 91 -24.32 35.48 4.38
CA GLU A 91 -25.29 35.20 3.32
C GLU A 91 -25.24 36.33 2.30
N GLN A 92 -25.26 36.01 1.00
CA GLN A 92 -26.27 36.60 0.11
C GLN A 92 -26.50 35.73 -1.13
N PRO A 93 -27.74 35.74 -1.66
CA PRO A 93 -28.21 34.90 -2.74
C PRO A 93 -27.91 35.53 -4.10
N ASN A 94 -27.73 34.71 -5.13
CA ASN A 94 -27.97 35.17 -6.50
C ASN A 94 -28.86 34.15 -7.20
N GLU A 95 -30.16 34.43 -7.13
CA GLU A 95 -31.15 33.99 -8.08
C GLU A 95 -30.93 34.68 -9.43
N GLY A 96 -31.22 33.96 -10.51
CA GLY A 96 -31.70 34.56 -11.76
C GLY A 96 -30.72 34.52 -12.93
N GLY A 97 -31.07 33.76 -13.98
CA GLY A 97 -30.50 33.98 -15.30
C GLY A 97 -30.52 32.81 -16.27
N GLU A 98 -31.71 32.36 -16.67
CA GLU A 98 -32.03 31.95 -18.05
C GLU A 98 -31.25 30.79 -18.72
N ALA A 99 -31.92 29.62 -18.78
CA ALA A 99 -32.01 28.83 -20.02
C ALA A 99 -32.92 29.60 -21.04
N PRO A 100 -33.00 29.27 -22.35
CA PRO A 100 -32.50 28.08 -23.06
C PRO A 100 -31.83 28.39 -24.43
N LYS A 101 -31.17 27.40 -25.06
CA LYS A 101 -31.36 27.12 -26.50
C LYS A 101 -30.69 25.82 -26.96
N GLU A 102 -31.53 25.04 -27.62
CA GLU A 102 -31.27 23.84 -28.41
C GLU A 102 -30.29 24.07 -29.57
N LEU A 103 -29.54 23.01 -29.91
CA LEU A 103 -29.08 22.56 -31.23
C LEU A 103 -28.40 21.19 -30.98
N GLN A 104 -29.00 20.02 -31.23
CA GLN A 104 -29.15 19.36 -32.55
C GLN A 104 -27.98 19.71 -33.49
N THR A 105 -27.17 18.81 -34.05
CA THR A 105 -27.42 17.44 -34.54
C THR A 105 -26.08 16.80 -34.95
N SER A 106 -26.02 15.48 -34.81
CA SER A 106 -25.37 14.43 -35.63
C SER A 106 -24.14 14.74 -36.51
N ASN A 107 -23.09 13.92 -36.37
CA ASN A 107 -22.58 13.08 -37.48
C ASN A 107 -21.70 11.92 -36.96
N GLU A 108 -22.11 10.70 -37.31
CA GLU A 108 -21.29 9.51 -37.62
C GLU A 108 -20.22 9.91 -38.68
N ASP A 109 -19.08 9.28 -38.91
CA ASP A 109 -18.68 7.86 -38.91
C ASP A 109 -17.11 7.85 -38.94
N PRO A 110 -16.39 6.74 -39.12
CA PRO A 110 -15.32 6.30 -38.25
C PRO A 110 -13.98 6.47 -38.98
N ALA A 111 -12.88 6.36 -38.26
CA ALA A 111 -11.70 5.65 -38.72
C ALA A 111 -10.52 6.04 -37.86
N LYS A 112 -9.73 4.99 -37.65
CA LYS A 112 -8.28 5.03 -37.55
C LYS A 112 -7.70 5.28 -36.15
N THR A 113 -7.27 4.13 -35.65
CA THR A 113 -5.96 3.89 -35.05
C THR A 113 -5.93 4.06 -33.55
N LYS A 114 -6.14 2.95 -32.84
CA LYS A 114 -5.09 2.46 -31.94
C LYS A 114 -4.94 0.96 -32.12
N GLU A 115 -3.75 0.61 -32.60
CA GLU A 115 -3.18 -0.72 -32.60
C GLU A 115 -3.49 -1.44 -31.29
N GLY A 116 -3.98 -2.66 -31.44
CA GLY A 116 -4.13 -3.59 -30.35
C GLY A 116 -2.77 -3.87 -29.74
N SER A 117 -2.54 -3.32 -28.55
CA SER A 117 -1.77 -4.04 -27.55
C SER A 117 -2.69 -5.14 -27.00
N GLN A 118 -2.53 -6.34 -27.54
CA GLN A 118 -2.91 -7.56 -26.86
C GLN A 118 -1.96 -7.72 -25.67
N ASP A 119 -2.23 -7.00 -24.59
CA ASP A 119 -1.70 -7.38 -23.29
C ASP A 119 -2.70 -8.34 -22.66
N GLN A 120 -2.18 -9.47 -22.19
CA GLN A 120 -2.95 -10.61 -21.75
C GLN A 120 -3.71 -10.24 -20.48
N THR A 121 -4.95 -9.79 -20.64
CA THR A 121 -5.88 -9.59 -19.53
C THR A 121 -6.16 -10.95 -18.89
N GLN A 122 -5.40 -11.30 -17.86
CA GLN A 122 -5.92 -12.11 -16.78
C GLN A 122 -7.21 -11.41 -16.33
N GLU A 123 -8.33 -12.13 -16.42
CA GLU A 123 -9.60 -11.73 -15.85
C GLU A 123 -9.46 -11.78 -14.31
N GLU A 124 -8.60 -10.93 -13.76
CA GLU A 124 -8.60 -10.64 -12.33
C GLU A 124 -9.96 -10.02 -12.05
N LYS A 125 -10.78 -10.76 -11.30
CA LYS A 125 -12.03 -10.28 -10.73
C LYS A 125 -11.73 -8.98 -10.01
N LYS A 126 -12.05 -7.87 -10.66
CA LYS A 126 -11.86 -6.54 -10.10
C LYS A 126 -12.65 -6.48 -8.79
N PRO A 127 -12.02 -6.07 -7.68
CA PRO A 127 -12.70 -5.98 -6.41
C PRO A 127 -13.84 -4.94 -6.52
N ASP A 128 -15.06 -5.35 -6.18
CA ASP A 128 -16.24 -4.47 -6.15
C ASP A 128 -16.27 -3.60 -4.88
N HIS A 129 -15.57 -4.06 -3.84
CA HIS A 129 -15.43 -3.38 -2.56
C HIS A 129 -14.00 -3.55 -2.03
N TYR A 130 -13.61 -2.60 -1.18
CA TYR A 130 -12.39 -2.64 -0.37
C TYR A 130 -12.77 -2.96 1.07
N GLU A 131 -12.01 -3.83 1.74
CA GLU A 131 -12.18 -4.14 3.16
C GLU A 131 -11.00 -3.55 3.93
N ASP A 132 -11.29 -2.75 4.97
CA ASP A 132 -10.26 -2.16 5.81
C ASP A 132 -9.73 -3.14 6.88
N ASP A 133 -8.69 -2.74 7.61
CA ASP A 133 -8.08 -3.49 8.71
C ASP A 133 -9.06 -3.82 9.85
N ARG A 134 -10.20 -3.13 9.89
CA ARG A 134 -11.26 -3.30 10.89
C ARG A 134 -12.42 -4.15 10.36
N GLY A 135 -12.30 -4.74 9.17
CA GLY A 135 -13.34 -5.53 8.52
C GLY A 135 -14.53 -4.71 7.99
N ARG A 136 -14.37 -3.39 7.86
CA ARG A 136 -15.39 -2.52 7.27
C ARG A 136 -15.21 -2.51 5.76
N LYS A 137 -16.29 -2.78 5.05
CA LYS A 137 -16.31 -2.78 3.59
C LYS A 137 -16.73 -1.41 3.05
N TRP A 138 -16.01 -0.93 2.05
CA TRP A 138 -16.20 0.35 1.39
C TRP A 138 -16.36 0.15 -0.11
N LYS A 139 -17.27 0.92 -0.71
CA LYS A 139 -17.45 0.95 -2.17
C LYS A 139 -17.70 2.36 -2.67
N PHE A 140 -17.50 2.57 -3.96
CA PHE A 140 -17.91 3.81 -4.61
C PHE A 140 -19.43 3.94 -4.68
N LYS A 141 -19.94 5.14 -4.44
CA LYS A 141 -21.36 5.47 -4.65
C LYS A 141 -21.69 5.42 -6.13
N ALA A 142 -22.95 5.12 -6.45
CA ALA A 142 -23.42 5.06 -7.84
C ALA A 142 -23.27 6.38 -8.62
N ASN A 143 -23.23 7.52 -7.91
CA ASN A 143 -23.03 8.86 -8.49
C ASN A 143 -21.56 9.30 -8.54
N ALA A 144 -20.62 8.47 -8.06
CA ALA A 144 -19.21 8.80 -8.09
C ALA A 144 -18.68 8.83 -9.54
N PRO A 145 -17.78 9.76 -9.88
CA PRO A 145 -17.18 9.80 -11.21
C PRO A 145 -16.36 8.52 -11.46
N LYS A 146 -16.45 7.97 -12.67
CA LYS A 146 -15.75 6.72 -13.06
C LYS A 146 -14.23 6.85 -13.01
N LYS A 147 -13.73 8.08 -13.13
CA LYS A 147 -12.31 8.43 -13.03
C LYS A 147 -12.14 9.57 -12.04
N LEU A 148 -11.19 9.44 -11.13
CA LEU A 148 -10.81 10.42 -10.12
C LEU A 148 -9.35 10.81 -10.36
N ARG A 149 -9.00 12.05 -10.01
CA ARG A 149 -7.62 12.52 -10.15
C ARG A 149 -6.96 12.47 -8.77
N ILE A 150 -6.14 11.45 -8.56
CA ILE A 150 -5.39 11.23 -7.32
C ILE A 150 -3.94 11.64 -7.61
N ASP A 151 -3.36 12.52 -6.80
CA ASP A 151 -2.00 13.04 -6.99
C ASP A 151 -1.69 13.57 -8.41
N GLY A 152 -2.68 14.22 -9.02
CA GLY A 152 -2.57 14.75 -10.38
C GLY A 152 -2.73 13.70 -11.50
N HIS A 153 -2.87 12.42 -11.16
CA HIS A 153 -2.99 11.31 -12.10
C HIS A 153 -4.45 10.83 -12.19
N PRO A 154 -5.04 10.74 -13.39
CA PRO A 154 -6.39 10.22 -13.55
C PRO A 154 -6.40 8.69 -13.38
N MET A 155 -7.02 8.20 -12.30
CA MET A 155 -7.21 6.78 -12.01
C MET A 155 -8.69 6.39 -12.09
N SER A 156 -8.99 5.18 -12.56
CA SER A 156 -10.35 4.63 -12.52
C SER A 156 -10.71 4.11 -11.12
N GLN A 157 -12.01 3.99 -10.84
CA GLN A 157 -12.51 3.42 -9.58
C GLN A 157 -11.94 2.02 -9.29
N GLU A 158 -11.79 1.21 -10.33
CA GLU A 158 -11.27 -0.17 -10.23
C GLU A 158 -9.78 -0.17 -9.86
N GLU A 159 -8.98 0.70 -10.49
CA GLU A 159 -7.56 0.88 -10.17
C GLU A 159 -7.36 1.38 -8.74
N ILE A 160 -8.26 2.27 -8.29
CA ILE A 160 -8.25 2.77 -6.91
C ILE A 160 -8.56 1.65 -5.92
N LEU A 161 -9.60 0.83 -6.16
CA LEU A 161 -9.93 -0.31 -5.28
C LEU A 161 -8.84 -1.38 -5.25
N ALA A 162 -8.10 -1.54 -6.35
CA ALA A 162 -6.95 -2.46 -6.42
C ALA A 162 -5.71 -1.92 -5.66
N THR A 163 -5.63 -0.61 -5.44
CA THR A 163 -4.49 0.05 -4.79
C THR A 163 -4.82 0.41 -3.35
N GLU A 164 -4.47 -0.49 -2.43
CA GLU A 164 -4.77 -0.40 -1.00
C GLU A 164 -4.38 0.94 -0.36
N GLU A 165 -3.20 1.47 -0.69
CA GLU A 165 -2.71 2.75 -0.16
C GLU A 165 -3.64 3.92 -0.54
N VAL A 166 -4.05 3.97 -1.81
CA VAL A 166 -4.91 5.03 -2.35
C VAL A 166 -6.32 4.96 -1.77
N ILE A 167 -6.93 3.76 -1.74
CA ILE A 167 -8.28 3.61 -1.18
C ILE A 167 -8.28 3.86 0.34
N SER A 168 -7.23 3.46 1.05
CA SER A 168 -7.06 3.74 2.49
C SER A 168 -7.03 5.25 2.76
N GLU A 169 -6.26 6.00 1.97
CA GLU A 169 -6.22 7.45 2.08
C GLU A 169 -7.58 8.09 1.82
N LEU A 170 -8.32 7.62 0.81
CA LEU A 170 -9.67 8.10 0.52
C LEU A 170 -10.66 7.79 1.65
N VAL A 171 -10.56 6.61 2.29
CA VAL A 171 -11.38 6.24 3.44
C VAL A 171 -11.04 7.11 4.65
N LEU A 172 -9.77 7.27 4.98
CA LEU A 172 -9.30 8.11 6.10
C LEU A 172 -9.60 9.59 5.88
N GLY A 173 -9.51 10.05 4.65
CA GLY A 173 -9.87 11.41 4.21
C GLY A 173 -11.38 11.65 4.13
N ASN A 174 -12.22 10.69 4.52
CA ASN A 174 -13.69 10.76 4.44
C ASN A 174 -14.19 11.19 3.05
N CYS A 175 -13.64 10.59 2.00
CA CYS A 175 -13.99 10.92 0.63
C CYS A 175 -15.49 10.80 0.40
N SER A 176 -16.11 11.88 -0.08
CA SER A 176 -17.57 11.96 -0.29
C SER A 176 -18.11 10.95 -1.31
N PHE A 177 -17.25 10.38 -2.15
CA PHE A 177 -17.60 9.40 -3.18
C PHE A 177 -17.63 7.96 -2.68
N LEU A 178 -17.13 7.70 -1.47
CA LEU A 178 -17.17 6.38 -0.85
C LEU A 178 -18.37 6.26 0.08
N THR A 179 -18.88 5.04 0.20
CA THR A 179 -19.87 4.66 1.19
C THR A 179 -19.45 3.35 1.84
N GLN A 180 -19.61 3.28 3.15
CA GLN A 180 -19.51 2.02 3.86
C GLN A 180 -20.71 1.15 3.48
N ILE A 181 -20.47 -0.12 3.21
CA ILE A 181 -21.53 -1.13 3.10
C ILE A 181 -21.57 -1.95 4.37
N ILE A 182 -22.78 -2.14 4.87
CA ILE A 182 -23.06 -3.04 6.00
C ILE A 182 -23.71 -4.27 5.35
N GLU A 183 -22.98 -5.37 5.31
CA GLU A 183 -23.52 -6.69 4.98
C GLU A 183 -23.87 -7.46 6.24
#